data_AF-A0A1X7T2H2-F1
#
_entry.id   AF-A0A1X7T2H2-F1
#
_cell.length_a   1.000
_cell.length_b   1.000
_cell.length_c   1.000
_cell.angle_alpha   90.00
_cell.angle_beta   90.00
_cell.angle_gamma   90.00
#
_symmetry.space_group_name_H-M   'P 1'
#
loop_
_entity.id
_entity.type
_entity.pdbx_description
1 polymer ?
#
loop_
_entity_poly.entity_id
_entity_poly.type
_entity_poly.pdbx_seq_one_letter_code
_entity_poly.pdbx_strand_id
1 'polypeptide(L)'
;MYEDKGATYIRWGRTVCPTDRTGATLVYEGIAAGSKWSESGGGANYLCLPKTPEYWPIGTGTSSYQAFLYGAEYHSRHYPSFIDSTAPCAMCLAVNKSATIMIPAKITCPKSWTREYNGYLVAEHYTHANNVVFECVDFNREKVPGTSNPDPEASFHHVRSTCYGLSCPPFVQAKDMACVVCSK
;
A
#
# COMPACT_ATOMS: atom_id res chain seq x y z
N MET A 1 -6.79 22.37 -26.07
CA MET A 1 -6.11 21.92 -24.84
C MET A 1 -6.31 20.42 -24.79
N TYR A 2 -5.25 19.62 -24.94
CA TYR A 2 -5.36 18.18 -24.72
C TYR A 2 -5.40 18.00 -23.21
N GLU A 3 -6.53 17.52 -22.71
CA GLU A 3 -6.69 17.10 -21.32
C GLU A 3 -5.84 15.84 -21.13
N ASP A 4 -4.89 15.85 -20.19
CA ASP A 4 -4.06 14.69 -19.89
C ASP A 4 -4.96 13.59 -19.30
N LYS A 5 -5.49 12.73 -20.18
CA LYS A 5 -6.28 11.57 -19.78
C LYS A 5 -5.34 10.53 -19.17
N GLY A 6 -5.71 10.00 -18.02
CA GLY A 6 -4.94 8.97 -17.35
C GLY A 6 -5.76 8.25 -16.29
N ALA A 7 -5.22 7.14 -15.82
CA ALA A 7 -5.76 6.39 -14.68
C ALA A 7 -4.79 6.49 -13.51
N THR A 8 -5.30 6.70 -12.31
CA THR A 8 -4.47 6.84 -11.11
C THR A 8 -4.26 5.51 -10.41
N TYR A 9 -3.17 5.42 -9.65
CA TYR A 9 -2.90 4.33 -8.73
C TYR A 9 -1.97 4.80 -7.62
N ILE A 10 -2.01 4.13 -6.47
CA ILE A 10 -1.05 4.34 -5.39
C ILE A 10 0.07 3.32 -5.53
N ARG A 11 1.31 3.81 -5.44
CA ARG A 11 2.51 2.99 -5.31
C ARG A 11 2.91 2.95 -3.85
N TRP A 12 2.58 1.87 -3.16
CA TRP A 12 2.92 1.69 -1.75
C TRP A 12 4.38 1.29 -1.58
N GLY A 13 5.05 1.91 -0.62
CA GLY A 13 6.44 1.68 -0.28
C GLY A 13 7.46 2.45 -1.13
N ARG A 14 7.05 3.44 -1.93
CA ARG A 14 7.95 4.29 -2.74
C ARG A 14 7.45 5.72 -2.74
N THR A 15 8.36 6.69 -2.84
CA THR A 15 8.02 8.12 -3.00
C THR A 15 7.92 8.59 -4.45
N VAL A 16 8.26 7.74 -5.42
CA VAL A 16 8.35 8.11 -6.84
C VAL A 16 7.51 7.20 -7.73
N CYS A 17 7.02 7.72 -8.85
CA CYS A 17 6.38 6.94 -9.91
C CYS A 17 7.42 6.34 -10.88
N PRO A 18 7.12 5.25 -11.59
CA PRO A 18 8.02 4.59 -12.53
C PRO A 18 8.13 5.34 -13.88
N THR A 19 8.42 6.65 -13.84
CA THR A 19 8.39 7.56 -15.00
C THR A 19 9.24 7.08 -16.17
N ASP A 20 10.51 6.71 -15.93
CA ASP A 20 11.43 6.28 -17.00
C ASP A 20 10.98 5.03 -17.76
N ARG A 21 10.13 4.20 -17.14
CA ARG A 21 9.69 2.93 -17.71
C ARG A 21 8.28 2.97 -18.29
N THR A 22 7.36 3.71 -17.67
CA THR A 22 5.94 3.69 -18.04
C THR A 22 5.41 5.04 -18.50
N GLY A 23 6.15 6.12 -18.28
CA GLY A 23 5.66 7.50 -18.48
C GLY A 23 4.68 7.96 -17.39
N ALA A 24 4.48 7.18 -16.31
CA ALA A 24 3.65 7.62 -15.20
C ALA A 24 4.28 8.82 -14.49
N THR A 25 3.45 9.80 -14.13
CA THR A 25 3.88 11.03 -13.46
C THR A 25 3.44 11.04 -11.99
N LEU A 26 4.23 11.70 -11.16
CA LEU A 26 3.92 11.88 -9.74
C LEU A 26 2.86 12.97 -9.58
N VAL A 27 1.75 12.65 -8.90
CA VAL A 27 0.75 13.63 -8.49
C VAL A 27 1.16 14.21 -7.14
N TYR A 28 1.44 13.34 -6.16
CA TYR A 28 2.10 13.71 -4.90
C TYR A 28 2.76 12.48 -4.27
N GLU A 29 3.75 12.74 -3.42
CA GLU A 29 4.34 11.75 -2.52
C GLU A 29 3.79 11.92 -1.09
N GLY A 30 3.85 10.85 -0.31
CA GLY A 30 3.16 10.80 0.97
C GLY A 30 3.65 9.72 1.92
N ILE A 31 2.89 9.55 2.98
CA ILE A 31 3.09 8.57 4.03
C ILE A 31 1.87 7.64 4.03
N ALA A 32 2.12 6.32 4.03
CA ALA A 32 1.04 5.36 4.16
C ALA A 32 0.49 5.42 5.59
N ALA A 33 -0.84 5.42 5.71
CA ALA A 33 -1.52 5.49 6.99
C ALA A 33 -2.76 4.60 7.01
N GLY A 34 -3.24 4.27 8.20
CA GLY A 34 -4.47 3.49 8.40
C GLY A 34 -4.95 3.53 9.86
N SER A 35 -5.91 2.67 10.16
CA SER A 35 -6.40 2.45 11.53
C SER A 35 -5.40 1.58 12.31
N LYS A 36 -5.32 1.77 13.64
CA LYS A 36 -4.45 0.95 14.50
C LYS A 36 -4.96 -0.47 14.58
N TRP A 37 -4.04 -1.43 14.57
CA TRP A 37 -4.36 -2.87 14.59
C TRP A 37 -5.31 -3.34 15.71
N SER A 38 -5.31 -2.67 16.86
CA SER A 38 -6.14 -3.02 18.03
C SER A 38 -7.50 -2.33 18.06
N GLU A 39 -7.78 -1.43 17.13
CA GLU A 39 -9.01 -0.65 17.08
C GLU A 39 -10.00 -1.27 16.10
N SER A 40 -11.20 -1.58 16.57
CA SER A 40 -12.24 -2.24 15.75
C SER A 40 -13.13 -1.28 14.96
N GLY A 41 -12.96 0.03 15.18
CA GLY A 41 -13.62 1.08 14.41
C GLY A 41 -12.67 1.75 13.41
N GLY A 42 -13.11 2.85 12.80
CA GLY A 42 -12.29 3.61 11.85
C GLY A 42 -12.45 3.16 10.40
N GLY A 43 -11.43 3.41 9.58
CA GLY A 43 -11.42 3.09 8.16
C GLY A 43 -10.83 1.71 7.86
N ALA A 44 -11.38 1.02 6.85
CA ALA A 44 -10.95 -0.32 6.43
C ALA A 44 -9.98 -0.29 5.22
N ASN A 45 -9.31 0.83 4.97
CA ASN A 45 -8.38 1.00 3.87
C ASN A 45 -7.14 1.78 4.33
N TYR A 46 -6.05 1.62 3.57
CA TYR A 46 -4.90 2.47 3.72
C TYR A 46 -5.11 3.79 2.97
N LEU A 47 -4.50 4.85 3.48
CA LEU A 47 -4.47 6.17 2.87
C LEU A 47 -3.04 6.55 2.52
N CYS A 48 -2.87 7.22 1.38
CA CYS A 48 -1.62 7.89 1.07
C CYS A 48 -1.73 9.35 1.49
N LEU A 49 -1.24 9.69 2.67
CA LEU A 49 -1.35 11.04 3.21
C LEU A 49 -0.29 11.96 2.60
N PRO A 50 -0.64 13.17 2.15
CA PRO A 50 0.37 14.15 1.75
C PRO A 50 1.25 14.50 2.94
N LYS A 51 2.55 14.75 2.70
CA LYS A 51 3.50 15.09 3.77
C LYS A 51 3.18 16.41 4.48
N THR A 52 2.45 17.30 3.81
CA THR A 52 1.98 18.57 4.37
C THR A 52 0.45 18.53 4.45
N PRO A 53 -0.14 18.22 5.62
CA PRO A 53 -1.59 18.22 5.79
C PRO A 53 -2.14 19.65 5.86
N GLU A 54 -3.39 19.81 5.44
CA GLU A 54 -4.18 21.02 5.63
C GLU A 54 -5.25 20.75 6.70
N TYR A 55 -5.53 21.76 7.52
CA TYR A 55 -6.53 21.67 8.58
C TYR A 55 -7.56 22.78 8.43
N TRP A 56 -8.81 22.45 8.72
CA TRP A 56 -9.84 23.48 8.88
C TRP A 56 -9.59 24.27 10.18
N PRO A 57 -9.89 25.58 10.24
CA PRO A 57 -9.64 26.39 11.44
C PRO A 57 -10.38 25.91 12.71
N ILE A 58 -11.45 25.13 12.55
CA ILE A 58 -12.24 24.52 13.63
C ILE A 58 -11.94 23.02 13.63
N GLY A 59 -11.54 22.45 14.77
CA GLY A 59 -11.25 21.01 14.86
C GLY A 59 -10.33 20.57 16.01
N THR A 60 -9.81 21.50 16.82
CA THR A 60 -9.01 21.15 18.00
C THR A 60 -9.92 20.69 19.15
N GLY A 61 -9.69 19.48 19.67
CA GLY A 61 -10.42 18.96 20.84
C GLY A 61 -9.81 17.65 21.36
N THR A 62 -10.19 17.27 22.59
CA THR A 62 -9.70 16.08 23.31
C THR A 62 -10.74 14.96 23.37
N SER A 63 -11.73 14.98 22.48
CA SER A 63 -12.77 13.95 22.43
C SER A 63 -12.14 12.61 22.03
N SER A 64 -12.64 11.51 22.60
CA SER A 64 -12.12 10.15 22.40
C SER A 64 -13.03 9.29 21.52
N TYR A 65 -13.90 9.92 20.72
CA TYR A 65 -14.91 9.23 19.91
C TYR A 65 -14.62 9.28 18.40
N GLN A 66 -13.52 9.92 18.00
CA GLN A 66 -13.11 10.04 16.61
C GLN A 66 -12.42 8.76 16.12
N ALA A 67 -12.39 8.57 14.81
CA ALA A 67 -11.46 7.67 14.18
C ALA A 67 -10.05 8.28 14.20
N PHE A 68 -9.04 7.44 14.37
CA PHE A 68 -7.64 7.85 14.40
C PHE A 68 -6.91 7.37 13.14
N LEU A 69 -5.85 8.09 12.78
CA LEU A 69 -4.95 7.73 11.69
C LEU A 69 -3.55 7.56 12.26
N TYR A 70 -2.93 6.45 11.88
CA TYR A 70 -1.59 6.08 12.29
C TYR A 70 -0.72 5.76 11.08
N GLY A 71 0.60 5.82 11.22
CA GLY A 71 1.50 5.38 10.17
C GLY A 71 1.30 3.90 9.87
N ALA A 72 1.36 3.51 8.60
CA ALA A 72 1.34 2.11 8.18
C ALA A 72 2.77 1.55 8.15
N GLU A 73 3.09 0.71 9.13
CA GLU A 73 4.42 0.16 9.38
C GLU A 73 4.63 -1.20 8.70
N TYR A 74 5.85 -1.50 8.29
CA TYR A 74 6.13 -2.85 7.77
C TYR A 74 6.28 -3.86 8.90
N HIS A 75 5.55 -4.98 8.79
CA HIS A 75 5.77 -6.14 9.64
C HIS A 75 6.06 -7.38 8.79
N SER A 76 7.34 -7.57 8.49
CA SER A 76 7.82 -8.75 7.76
C SER A 76 9.17 -9.22 8.27
N ARG A 77 9.26 -10.47 8.70
CA ARG A 77 10.52 -11.09 9.17
C ARG A 77 11.56 -11.23 8.05
N HIS A 78 11.16 -11.14 6.78
CA HIS A 78 12.06 -11.22 5.64
C HIS A 78 12.87 -9.94 5.43
N TYR A 79 12.42 -8.81 5.98
CA TYR A 79 12.99 -7.48 5.78
C TYR A 79 13.22 -6.79 7.13
N PRO A 80 14.12 -7.31 7.98
CA PRO A 80 14.28 -6.85 9.36
C PRO A 80 14.65 -5.36 9.47
N SER A 81 15.35 -4.79 8.49
CA SER A 81 15.71 -3.38 8.46
C SER A 81 14.53 -2.42 8.23
N PHE A 82 13.37 -2.95 7.87
CA PHE A 82 12.14 -2.18 7.61
C PHE A 82 11.09 -2.36 8.70
N ILE A 83 11.28 -3.33 9.59
CA ILE A 83 10.34 -3.60 10.69
C ILE A 83 10.08 -2.31 11.46
N ASP A 84 8.81 -2.09 11.81
CA ASP A 84 8.32 -0.96 12.61
C ASP A 84 8.61 0.41 11.96
N SER A 85 9.03 0.44 10.70
CA SER A 85 9.22 1.68 9.96
C SER A 85 8.02 1.94 9.07
N THR A 86 7.52 3.16 9.09
CA THR A 86 6.41 3.58 8.24
C THR A 86 6.77 3.50 6.76
N ALA A 87 5.84 2.98 5.96
CA ALA A 87 5.95 2.94 4.51
C ALA A 87 5.64 4.32 3.89
N PRO A 88 6.46 4.82 2.95
CA PRO A 88 6.06 5.94 2.11
C PRO A 88 5.04 5.48 1.05
N CYS A 89 4.44 6.43 0.36
CA CYS A 89 3.58 6.15 -0.79
C CYS A 89 3.72 7.25 -1.85
N ALA A 90 3.31 6.93 -3.07
CA ALA A 90 3.22 7.88 -4.17
C ALA A 90 1.89 7.72 -4.90
N MET A 91 1.15 8.82 -5.07
CA MET A 91 0.01 8.87 -5.97
C MET A 91 0.52 9.12 -7.40
N CYS A 92 0.28 8.16 -8.29
CA CYS A 92 0.76 8.18 -9.65
C CYS A 92 -0.38 8.36 -10.65
N LEU A 93 -0.14 9.17 -11.68
CA LEU A 93 -0.99 9.26 -12.87
C LEU A 93 -0.34 8.46 -13.99
N ALA A 94 -0.98 7.37 -14.41
CA ALA A 94 -0.57 6.62 -15.59
C ALA A 94 -1.08 7.36 -16.84
N VAL A 95 -0.19 8.16 -17.45
CA VAL A 95 -0.52 9.06 -18.56
C VAL A 95 -0.91 8.26 -19.81
N ASN A 96 -1.95 8.69 -20.52
CA ASN A 96 -2.51 8.02 -21.69
C ASN A 96 -2.98 6.57 -21.42
N LYS A 97 -3.27 6.24 -20.15
CA LYS A 97 -3.87 4.97 -19.74
C LYS A 97 -5.32 5.18 -19.35
N SER A 98 -6.13 4.19 -19.67
CA SER A 98 -7.57 4.15 -19.46
C SER A 98 -7.97 3.42 -18.18
N ALA A 99 -7.12 2.54 -17.65
CA ALA A 99 -7.42 1.75 -16.47
C ALA A 99 -6.15 1.32 -15.73
N THR A 100 -6.28 1.10 -14.43
CA THR A 100 -5.29 0.47 -13.56
C THR A 100 -5.90 -0.73 -12.83
N ILE A 101 -5.11 -1.78 -12.60
CA ILE A 101 -5.51 -2.97 -11.83
C ILE A 101 -4.37 -3.47 -10.97
N MET A 102 -4.69 -4.00 -9.79
CA MET A 102 -3.78 -4.82 -9.00
C MET A 102 -4.14 -6.30 -9.19
N ILE A 103 -3.16 -7.14 -9.51
CA ILE A 103 -3.34 -8.58 -9.69
C ILE A 103 -2.56 -9.31 -8.60
N PRO A 104 -3.23 -9.96 -7.63
CA PRO A 104 -2.57 -10.78 -6.63
C PRO A 104 -2.00 -12.07 -7.24
N ALA A 105 -1.01 -12.65 -6.58
CA ALA A 105 -0.29 -13.87 -7.00
C ALA A 105 0.46 -13.76 -8.35
N LYS A 106 0.75 -12.55 -8.84
CA LYS A 106 1.46 -12.30 -10.10
C LYS A 106 2.57 -11.27 -9.92
N ILE A 107 3.60 -11.37 -10.76
CA ILE A 107 4.67 -10.36 -10.90
C ILE A 107 4.75 -9.77 -12.32
N THR A 108 3.86 -10.22 -13.20
CA THR A 108 3.77 -9.86 -14.62
C THR A 108 2.34 -9.48 -14.97
N CYS A 109 2.19 -8.46 -15.80
CA CYS A 109 0.88 -8.03 -16.29
C CYS A 109 0.37 -8.92 -17.43
N PRO A 110 -0.95 -8.93 -17.69
CA PRO A 110 -1.51 -9.58 -18.87
C PRO A 110 -0.94 -8.98 -20.16
N LYS A 111 -1.10 -9.70 -21.28
CA LYS A 111 -0.67 -9.20 -22.58
C LYS A 111 -1.29 -7.82 -22.87
N SER A 112 -0.49 -6.91 -23.41
CA SER A 112 -0.87 -5.52 -23.74
C SER A 112 -1.15 -4.60 -22.54
N TRP A 113 -0.92 -5.07 -21.30
CA TRP A 113 -0.90 -4.20 -20.13
C TRP A 113 0.54 -3.80 -19.80
N THR A 114 0.71 -2.57 -19.34
CA THR A 114 1.99 -2.03 -18.87
C THR A 114 2.15 -2.35 -17.39
N ARG A 115 3.33 -2.84 -16.98
CA ARG A 115 3.63 -3.05 -15.56
C ARG A 115 4.11 -1.74 -14.95
N GLU A 116 3.35 -1.20 -14.02
CA GLU A 116 3.73 -0.04 -13.22
C GLU A 116 4.75 -0.46 -12.14
N TYR A 117 4.38 -1.41 -11.30
CA TYR A 117 5.29 -2.02 -10.34
C TYR A 117 4.81 -3.40 -9.88
N ASN A 118 5.66 -4.13 -9.18
CA ASN A 118 5.34 -5.40 -8.55
C ASN A 118 5.98 -5.49 -7.16
N GLY A 119 5.49 -6.41 -6.36
CA GLY A 119 6.06 -6.68 -5.05
C GLY A 119 5.26 -7.72 -4.28
N TYR A 120 4.98 -7.45 -3.01
CA TYR A 120 4.30 -8.38 -2.11
C TYR A 120 2.91 -7.89 -1.76
N LEU A 121 1.97 -8.83 -1.78
CA LEU A 121 0.61 -8.60 -1.31
C LEU A 121 0.66 -8.48 0.22
N VAL A 122 0.04 -7.43 0.74
CA VAL A 122 -0.02 -7.13 2.16
C VAL A 122 -1.46 -6.87 2.61
N ALA A 123 -1.69 -7.08 3.89
CA ALA A 123 -2.89 -6.70 4.63
C ALA A 123 -2.54 -6.59 6.12
N GLU A 124 -3.55 -6.46 6.98
CA GLU A 124 -3.39 -6.55 8.44
C GLU A 124 -3.18 -8.00 8.90
N HIS A 125 -2.59 -8.20 10.07
CA HIS A 125 -2.39 -9.49 10.69
C HIS A 125 -3.73 -10.18 10.98
N TYR A 126 -3.81 -11.48 10.67
CA TYR A 126 -5.05 -12.25 10.72
C TYR A 126 -5.70 -12.39 12.11
N THR A 127 -5.00 -12.06 13.20
CA THR A 127 -5.56 -12.07 14.57
C THR A 127 -5.88 -10.68 15.11
N HIS A 128 -5.58 -9.62 14.37
CA HIS A 128 -5.86 -8.25 14.80
C HIS A 128 -7.31 -7.89 14.49
N ALA A 129 -7.91 -7.04 15.32
CA ALA A 129 -9.31 -6.67 15.23
C ALA A 129 -9.54 -5.52 14.23
N ASN A 130 -8.72 -5.41 13.21
CA ASN A 130 -8.70 -4.33 12.24
C ASN A 130 -8.63 -4.93 10.83
N ASN A 131 -9.73 -4.89 10.09
CA ASN A 131 -9.74 -5.43 8.73
C ASN A 131 -9.41 -4.32 7.74
N VAL A 132 -8.45 -4.58 6.86
CA VAL A 132 -8.03 -3.67 5.80
C VAL A 132 -8.06 -4.37 4.45
N VAL A 133 -8.13 -3.58 3.37
CA VAL A 133 -8.00 -4.10 2.01
C VAL A 133 -6.63 -4.72 1.74
N PHE A 134 -6.58 -5.62 0.76
CA PHE A 134 -5.32 -6.17 0.26
C PHE A 134 -4.63 -5.17 -0.66
N GLU A 135 -3.37 -4.82 -0.35
CA GLU A 135 -2.58 -3.87 -1.12
C GLU A 135 -1.29 -4.50 -1.66
N CYS A 136 -0.74 -3.86 -2.69
CA CYS A 136 0.55 -4.26 -3.25
C CYS A 136 1.65 -3.31 -2.79
N VAL A 137 2.60 -3.80 -1.99
CA VAL A 137 3.80 -3.02 -1.60
C VAL A 137 4.93 -3.34 -2.56
N ASP A 138 5.59 -2.29 -3.08
CA ASP A 138 6.70 -2.41 -4.03
C ASP A 138 7.80 -3.34 -3.51
N PHE A 139 8.36 -4.15 -4.41
CA PHE A 139 9.48 -5.01 -4.09
C PHE A 139 10.68 -4.22 -3.54
N ASN A 140 11.02 -3.09 -4.18
CA ASN A 140 12.14 -2.21 -3.87
C ASN A 140 11.74 -1.09 -2.90
N ARG A 141 11.06 -1.47 -1.83
CA ARG A 141 10.46 -0.54 -0.86
C ARG A 141 11.48 0.36 -0.17
N GLU A 142 10.99 1.53 0.22
CA GLU A 142 11.64 2.54 1.04
C GLU A 142 10.94 2.59 2.40
N LYS A 143 11.55 3.32 3.34
CA LYS A 143 10.95 3.64 4.64
C LYS A 143 11.03 5.14 4.90
N VAL A 144 10.05 5.68 5.61
CA VAL A 144 10.09 7.07 6.06
C VAL A 144 11.19 7.21 7.12
N PRO A 145 12.13 8.15 6.97
CA PRO A 145 13.19 8.35 7.96
C PRO A 145 12.63 8.76 9.33
N GLY A 146 13.14 8.17 10.41
CA GLY A 146 12.82 8.57 11.78
C GLY A 146 11.51 8.03 12.35
N THR A 147 10.77 7.17 11.63
CA THR A 147 9.46 6.64 12.09
C THR A 147 9.53 5.21 12.63
N SER A 148 10.69 4.78 13.13
CA SER A 148 10.81 3.45 13.74
C SER A 148 10.21 3.48 15.14
N ASN A 149 8.96 3.04 15.30
CA ASN A 149 8.25 3.01 16.59
C ASN A 149 7.90 1.57 16.98
N PRO A 150 8.36 1.06 18.13
CA PRO A 150 8.04 -0.32 18.54
C PRO A 150 6.56 -0.53 18.91
N ASP A 151 5.77 0.53 19.04
CA ASP A 151 4.33 0.41 19.31
C ASP A 151 3.57 0.29 17.98
N PRO A 152 3.11 -0.92 17.59
CA PRO A 152 2.52 -1.11 16.28
C PRO A 152 1.28 -0.26 16.10
N GLU A 153 1.26 0.41 14.96
CA GLU A 153 0.26 1.38 14.56
C GLU A 153 -0.71 0.77 13.53
N ALA A 154 -0.90 1.37 12.36
CA ALA A 154 -1.43 0.63 11.22
C ALA A 154 -0.29 -0.25 10.66
N SER A 155 -0.60 -1.39 10.06
CA SER A 155 0.47 -2.34 9.73
C SER A 155 0.31 -2.95 8.33
N PHE A 156 1.44 -3.29 7.72
CA PHE A 156 1.55 -4.07 6.49
C PHE A 156 2.20 -5.42 6.79
N HIS A 157 1.37 -6.45 6.93
CA HIS A 157 1.79 -7.84 7.02
C HIS A 157 1.75 -8.52 5.66
N HIS A 158 2.75 -9.32 5.34
CA HIS A 158 2.75 -10.15 4.15
C HIS A 158 1.59 -11.16 4.17
N VAL A 159 0.86 -11.26 3.07
CA VAL A 159 -0.18 -12.28 2.89
C VAL A 159 0.47 -13.59 2.45
N ARG A 160 0.11 -14.69 3.12
CA ARG A 160 0.59 -16.02 2.78
C ARG A 160 -0.54 -16.88 2.22
N SER A 161 -0.24 -17.66 1.17
CA SER A 161 -1.19 -18.67 0.71
C SER A 161 -1.36 -19.77 1.74
N THR A 162 -2.62 -20.17 1.94
CA THR A 162 -2.95 -21.45 2.56
C THR A 162 -3.16 -22.49 1.44
N CYS A 163 -3.19 -23.78 1.79
CA CYS A 163 -3.67 -24.83 0.89
C CYS A 163 -5.06 -25.32 1.31
N TYR A 164 -5.83 -24.45 1.97
CA TYR A 164 -7.20 -24.71 2.40
C TYR A 164 -8.12 -23.93 1.46
N GLY A 165 -8.83 -24.65 0.58
CA GLY A 165 -9.64 -24.04 -0.48
C GLY A 165 -8.84 -23.51 -1.69
N LEU A 166 -7.52 -23.33 -1.55
CA LEU A 166 -6.59 -23.10 -2.66
C LEU A 166 -5.93 -24.41 -3.07
N SER A 167 -5.96 -24.73 -4.37
CA SER A 167 -5.27 -25.90 -4.92
C SER A 167 -3.75 -25.73 -4.83
N CYS A 168 -3.08 -26.73 -4.25
CA CYS A 168 -1.63 -26.80 -4.15
C CYS A 168 -1.15 -28.10 -4.81
N PRO A 169 -0.66 -28.08 -6.08
CA PRO A 169 -0.34 -26.93 -6.94
C PRO A 169 -1.57 -26.23 -7.60
N PRO A 170 -1.43 -25.01 -8.15
CA PRO A 170 -0.18 -24.25 -8.39
C PRO A 170 0.25 -23.35 -7.23
N PHE A 171 -0.57 -23.17 -6.19
CA PHE A 171 -0.16 -22.43 -5.00
C PHE A 171 0.79 -23.28 -4.13
N VAL A 172 1.51 -22.62 -3.24
CA VAL A 172 2.47 -23.26 -2.32
C VAL A 172 2.07 -22.89 -0.90
N GLN A 173 2.00 -23.87 0.00
CA GLN A 173 1.63 -23.62 1.39
C GLN A 173 2.60 -22.64 2.05
N ALA A 174 2.05 -21.71 2.85
CA ALA A 174 2.80 -20.77 3.68
C ALA A 174 3.80 -19.89 2.91
N LYS A 175 3.56 -19.66 1.62
CA LYS A 175 4.40 -18.80 0.77
C LYS A 175 3.82 -17.40 0.70
N ASP A 176 4.68 -16.39 0.85
CA ASP A 176 4.29 -15.00 0.69
C ASP A 176 3.81 -14.75 -0.75
N MET A 177 2.66 -14.08 -0.85
CA MET A 177 1.96 -13.83 -2.11
C MET A 177 2.56 -12.60 -2.78
N ALA A 178 2.93 -12.74 -4.05
CA ALA A 178 3.34 -11.61 -4.87
C ALA A 178 2.12 -10.81 -5.35
N CYS A 179 2.36 -9.61 -5.88
CA CYS A 179 1.37 -8.79 -6.54
C CYS A 179 2.01 -7.94 -7.64
N VAL A 180 1.19 -7.48 -8.57
CA VAL A 180 1.59 -6.56 -9.64
C VAL A 180 0.50 -5.52 -9.86
N VAL A 181 0.90 -4.26 -10.05
CA VAL A 181 0.02 -3.19 -10.50
C VAL A 181 0.29 -2.91 -11.96
N CYS A 182 -0.78 -2.88 -12.74
CA CYS A 182 -0.76 -2.79 -14.20
C CYS A 182 -1.65 -1.65 -14.68
N SER A 183 -1.30 -1.05 -15.81
CA SER A 183 -2.11 -0.04 -16.51
C SER A 183 -2.37 -0.43 -17.97
N LYS A 184 -3.45 0.10 -18.56
CA LYS A 184 -3.83 -0.15 -19.96
C LYS A 184 -4.05 1.12 -20.75
#